data_AF-A0A4Q4CZZ9-F1
#
_entry.id   AF-A0A4Q4CZZ9-F1
#
_cell.length_a   1.000
_cell.length_b   1.000
_cell.length_c   1.000
_cell.angle_alpha   90.00
_cell.angle_beta   90.00
_cell.angle_gamma   90.00
#
_symmetry.space_group_name_H-M   'P 1'
#
loop_
_entity.id
_entity.type
_entity.pdbx_description
1 polymer ?
#
loop_
_entity_poly.entity_id
_entity_poly.type
_entity_poly.pdbx_seq_one_letter_code
_entity_poly.pdbx_strand_id
1 'polypeptide(L)' 'MRAVVQRVSGASVVADGAEVGRIGPGLVVLLGVTHDDDDALARRTADKVAGLRIMRDEQSVVESGGSVLVI' A
#
# COMPACT_ATOMS: atom_id res chain seq x y z
N MET A 1 -8.82 10.85 -4.65
CA MET A 1 -7.75 10.02 -4.10
C MET A 1 -7.45 8.95 -5.11
N ARG A 2 -6.18 8.75 -5.43
CA ARG A 2 -5.72 7.73 -6.37
C ARG A 2 -4.53 7.00 -5.77
N ALA A 3 -4.44 5.70 -6.04
CA ALA A 3 -3.35 4.87 -5.55
C ALA A 3 -2.74 4.11 -6.73
N VAL A 4 -1.41 4.14 -6.84
CA VAL A 4 -0.66 3.18 -7.66
C VAL A 4 -0.14 2.09 -6.74
N VAL A 5 -0.59 0.86 -6.99
CA VAL A 5 -0.28 -0.29 -6.14
C VAL A 5 0.72 -1.19 -6.83
N GLN A 6 1.80 -1.51 -6.14
CA GLN A 6 2.86 -2.40 -6.62
C GLN A 6 3.00 -3.59 -5.68
N ARG A 7 2.93 -4.81 -6.21
CA ARG A 7 3.29 -6.00 -5.45
C ARG A 7 4.80 -6.13 -5.38
N VAL A 8 5.35 -6.26 -4.18
CA VAL A 8 6.80 -6.29 -3.94
C VAL A 8 7.21 -7.52 -3.12
N SER A 9 8.44 -7.98 -3.30
CA SER A 9 9.09 -8.95 -2.40
C SER A 9 9.68 -8.28 -1.14
N GLY A 10 9.83 -6.95 -1.17
CA GLY A 10 10.33 -6.10 -0.10
C GLY A 10 10.46 -4.66 -0.59
N ALA A 11 10.38 -3.68 0.32
CA ALA A 11 10.55 -2.27 0.01
C ALA A 11 11.03 -1.48 1.24
N SER A 12 11.68 -0.33 1.00
CA SER A 12 12.15 0.58 2.04
C SER A 12 12.08 2.03 1.58
N VAL A 13 11.94 2.96 2.53
CA VAL A 13 12.04 4.41 2.32
C VAL A 13 13.24 4.93 3.10
N VAL A 14 14.07 5.71 2.43
CA VAL A 14 15.24 6.40 3.02
C VAL A 14 15.05 7.90 2.85
N ALA A 15 15.15 8.63 3.95
CA ALA A 15 15.13 10.09 3.99
C ALA A 15 16.39 10.58 4.71
N ASP A 16 17.10 11.54 4.11
CA ASP A 16 18.36 12.07 4.64
C ASP A 16 19.40 10.99 5.02
N GLY A 17 19.43 9.90 4.25
CA GLY A 17 20.34 8.77 4.47
C GLY A 17 19.91 7.81 5.59
N ALA A 18 18.80 8.06 6.29
CA ALA A 18 18.25 7.17 7.31
C ALA A 18 17.04 6.38 6.77
N GLU A 19 16.97 5.08 7.07
CA GLU A 19 15.78 4.29 6.79
C GLU A 19 14.65 4.67 7.77
N VAL A 20 13.52 5.12 7.21
CA VAL A 20 12.34 5.55 7.98
C VAL A 20 11.16 4.58 7.86
N GLY A 21 11.28 3.57 6.99
CA GLY A 21 10.27 2.53 6.84
C GLY A 21 10.77 1.38 5.98
N ARG A 22 10.37 0.15 6.34
CA ARG A 22 10.72 -1.08 5.62
C ARG A 22 9.60 -2.10 5.75
N ILE A 23 9.38 -2.85 4.67
CA ILE A 23 8.51 -4.03 4.66
C ILE A 23 9.19 -5.21 3.97
N GLY A 24 8.76 -6.42 4.33
CA GLY A 24 9.02 -7.65 3.56
C GLY A 24 8.04 -7.80 2.39
N PRO A 25 7.66 -9.03 2.01
CA PRO A 25 6.65 -9.27 0.99
C PRO A 25 5.35 -8.51 1.28
N GLY A 26 4.79 -7.87 0.26
CA GLY A 26 3.66 -6.98 0.50
C GLY A 26 3.33 -6.06 -0.66
N LEU A 27 2.74 -4.91 -0.33
CA LEU A 27 2.35 -3.88 -1.28
C LEU A 27 3.06 -2.55 -0.97
N VAL A 28 3.54 -1.88 -2.01
CA VAL A 28 3.84 -0.44 -1.96
C VAL A 28 2.67 0.31 -2.58
N VAL A 29 2.21 1.35 -1.89
CA VAL A 29 1.10 2.18 -2.31
C VAL A 29 1.60 3.61 -2.45
N LEU A 30 1.64 4.12 -3.68
CA LEU A 30 1.90 5.53 -3.94
C LEU A 30 0.55 6.27 -3.95
N LEU A 31 0.30 7.08 -2.93
CA LEU A 31 -1.00 7.68 -2.66
C LEU A 31 -1.04 9.16 -3.07
N GLY A 32 -1.91 9.48 -4.02
CA GLY A 32 -2.23 10.86 -4.39
C GLY A 32 -3.54 11.31 -3.76
N VAL A 33 -3.47 12.38 -2.97
CA VAL A 33 -4.62 13.05 -2.34
C VAL A 33 -4.84 14.41 -3.02
N THR A 34 -6.09 14.78 -3.30
CA THR A 34 -6.46 16.07 -3.91
C THR A 34 -7.57 16.77 -3.11
N HIS A 35 -7.91 18.01 -3.51
CA HIS A 35 -8.82 18.91 -2.79
C HIS A 35 -10.22 18.38 -2.46
N ASP A 36 -10.77 17.46 -3.24
CA ASP A 36 -12.13 16.93 -3.05
C ASP A 36 -12.14 15.60 -2.29
N ASP A 37 -10.99 15.18 -1.79
CA ASP A 37 -10.86 13.92 -1.07
C ASP A 37 -11.29 14.07 0.38
N ASP A 38 -12.04 13.09 0.85
CA ASP A 38 -12.56 13.04 2.21
C ASP A 38 -12.22 11.70 2.89
N ASP A 39 -12.56 11.61 4.17
CA ASP A 39 -12.36 10.40 4.98
C ASP A 39 -13.09 9.18 4.41
N ALA A 40 -14.24 9.39 3.76
CA ALA A 40 -15.01 8.31 3.15
C ALA A 40 -14.25 7.72 1.95
N LEU A 41 -13.67 8.56 1.11
CA LEU A 41 -12.84 8.12 -0.02
C LEU A 41 -11.52 7.51 0.46
N ALA A 42 -10.94 8.01 1.55
CA ALA A 42 -9.78 7.42 2.19
C ALA A 42 -10.05 5.98 2.66
N ARG A 43 -11.12 5.78 3.42
CA ARG A 43 -11.57 4.44 3.88
C ARG A 43 -11.84 3.51 2.70
N ARG A 44 -12.59 3.98 1.70
CA ARG A 44 -12.88 3.19 0.50
C ARG A 44 -11.62 2.81 -0.28
N THR A 45 -10.62 3.68 -0.34
CA THR A 45 -9.34 3.40 -1.01
C THR A 45 -8.54 2.39 -0.22
N ALA A 46 -8.46 2.53 1.11
CA ALA A 46 -7.83 1.57 1.99
C ALA A 46 -8.46 0.18 1.89
N ASP A 47 -9.80 0.09 1.93
CA ASP A 47 -10.53 -1.18 1.82
C ASP A 47 -10.26 -1.86 0.46
N LYS A 48 -10.24 -1.07 -0.62
CA LYS A 48 -9.90 -1.59 -1.95
C LYS A 48 -8.47 -2.13 -2.01
N VAL A 49 -7.51 -1.41 -1.44
CA VAL A 49 -6.10 -1.85 -1.43
C VAL A 49 -5.95 -3.10 -0.56
N ALA A 50 -6.56 -3.13 0.62
CA ALA A 50 -6.53 -4.27 1.52
C ALA A 50 -7.14 -5.52 0.88
N GLY A 51 -8.20 -5.38 0.08
CA GLY A 51 -8.90 -6.46 -0.60
C GLY A 51 -8.39 -6.82 -2.00
N LEU A 52 -7.38 -6.13 -2.55
CA LEU A 52 -6.84 -6.43 -3.89
C LEU A 52 -6.17 -7.82 -3.92
N ARG A 53 -6.76 -8.74 -4.67
CA ARG A 53 -6.33 -10.15 -4.80
C ARG A 53 -5.14 -10.35 -5.75
N ILE A 54 -4.10 -9.53 -5.62
CA ILE A 54 -2.94 -9.50 -6.53
C ILE A 54 -1.72 -10.25 -5.99
N MET A 55 -1.80 -10.79 -4.77
CA MET A 55 -0.73 -11.59 -4.17
C MET A 55 -0.68 -12.98 -4.82
N ARG A 56 0.23 -13.84 -4.35
CA ARG A 56 0.28 -15.23 -4.82
C ARG A 56 -1.06 -15.92 -4.51
N ASP A 57 -1.44 -16.89 -5.34
CA ASP A 57 -2.64 -17.70 -5.18
C ASP A 57 -3.94 -16.87 -5.08
N GLU A 58 -3.97 -15.75 -5.82
CA GLU A 58 -5.08 -14.80 -5.84
C GLU A 58 -5.50 -14.33 -4.45
N GLN A 59 -4.55 -14.23 -3.52
CA GLN A 59 -4.79 -13.70 -2.18
C GLN A 59 -4.71 -12.18 -2.16
N SER A 60 -5.42 -11.59 -1.22
CA SER A 60 -5.21 -10.22 -0.79
C SER A 60 -3.96 -10.07 0.08
N VAL A 61 -3.53 -8.83 0.33
CA VAL A 61 -2.40 -8.57 1.24
C VAL A 61 -2.73 -9.01 2.67
N VAL A 62 -4.00 -8.90 3.09
CA VAL A 62 -4.48 -9.35 4.40
C VAL A 62 -4.43 -10.88 4.50
N GLU A 63 -4.98 -11.59 3.51
CA GLU A 63 -4.99 -13.07 3.48
C GLU A 63 -3.58 -13.66 3.43
N SER A 64 -2.66 -13.03 2.70
CA SER A 64 -1.27 -13.49 2.57
C SER A 64 -0.37 -13.11 3.76
N GLY A 65 -0.86 -12.33 4.72
CA GLY A 65 -0.06 -11.79 5.84
C GLY A 65 1.02 -10.79 5.39
N GLY A 66 0.87 -10.23 4.18
CA GLY A 66 1.79 -9.24 3.65
C GLY A 66 1.68 -7.90 4.37
N SER A 67 2.74 -7.11 4.28
CA SER A 67 2.78 -5.75 4.83
C SER A 67 2.44 -4.70 3.77
N VAL A 68 2.06 -3.50 4.19
CA VAL A 68 1.79 -2.38 3.27
C VAL A 68 2.68 -1.20 3.64
N LEU A 69 3.37 -0.63 2.65
CA LEU A 69 4.14 0.60 2.79
C LEU A 69 3.48 1.69 1.93
N VAL A 70 2.97 2.73 2.59
CA VAL A 70 2.28 3.85 1.93
C VAL A 70 3.24 5.04 1.84
N ILE A 71 3.33 5.63 0.65
CA ILE A 71 4.16 6.80 0.31
C ILE A 71 3.27 7.85 -0.34
#